data_AF-A0A355L5Y1-F1
#
_entry.id   AF-A0A355L5Y1-F1
#
_cell.length_a   1.000
_cell.length_b   1.000
_cell.length_c   1.000
_cell.angle_alpha   90.00
_cell.angle_beta   90.00
_cell.angle_gamma   90.00
#
_symmetry.space_group_name_H-M   'P 1'
#
loop_
_entity.id
_entity.type
_entity.pdbx_description
1 polymer ?
#
loop_
_entity_poly.entity_id
_entity_poly.type
_entity_poly.pdbx_seq_one_letter_code
_entity_poly.pdbx_strand_id
1 'polypeptide(L)'
;WNGIPLPSDIKPLAHYFNEAGYQTAYIGKWHLASNRLPGVGLHCESTAIPREKQGEYQYFRGADVLEFTSHGYDGYIFDESGNKLDFKGYRADCINDYALEFLDKRDKDKPFFMFVSQLEPHHQNDHHTYEGYKPTVEKYKDYPLPDDLTFLKGNYKEMYPDYISAINRLDYNVGRLVEKLKKLGIYDDTIIIYTSDHGSHFKTRNPEYKRSCHESATHTPLIIKGGKFVGGKKEERLSSLIDLPPTLLSMANIPIPRTYMGVDLGKQVDNPDDKRDCVFIQISEASNSRAVRTDRFKYEVRDAAITGYVHHKSKVYFENYLYDLQKDPNEKNNLIKDPRYAHVRQELKFLLLKQMQNAQEEAPVILPAVIKRRK
;
A
#
# COMPACT_ATOMS: atom_id res chain seq x y z
N TRP A 1 -14.88 -3.86 1.57
CA TRP A 1 -15.32 -4.62 0.38
C TRP A 1 -14.25 -4.43 -0.67
N ASN A 2 -13.70 -5.52 -1.24
CA ASN A 2 -12.72 -5.43 -2.31
C ASN A 2 -13.41 -5.26 -3.68
N GLY A 3 -12.69 -4.75 -4.68
CA GLY A 3 -13.27 -4.49 -6.01
C GLY A 3 -14.30 -3.36 -5.94
N ILE A 4 -13.93 -2.26 -5.30
CA ILE A 4 -14.63 -0.98 -5.40
C ILE A 4 -13.88 -0.18 -6.46
N PRO A 5 -14.53 0.25 -7.55
CA PRO A 5 -13.87 1.06 -8.56
C PRO A 5 -13.54 2.44 -8.00
N LEU A 6 -12.50 3.08 -8.54
CA LEU A 6 -12.23 4.49 -8.32
C LEU A 6 -13.49 5.30 -8.71
N PRO A 7 -14.01 6.16 -7.82
CA PRO A 7 -15.15 7.01 -8.12
C PRO A 7 -14.87 7.92 -9.33
N SER A 8 -15.83 8.03 -10.23
CA SER A 8 -15.69 8.79 -11.49
C SER A 8 -15.67 10.32 -11.31
N ASP A 9 -16.08 10.80 -10.14
CA ASP A 9 -16.08 12.22 -9.76
C ASP A 9 -14.77 12.68 -9.10
N ILE A 10 -13.81 11.76 -8.89
CA ILE A 10 -12.50 12.07 -8.34
C ILE A 10 -11.52 12.30 -9.49
N LYS A 11 -10.83 13.44 -9.45
CA LYS A 11 -9.66 13.70 -10.31
C LYS A 11 -8.48 12.82 -9.88
N PRO A 12 -8.01 11.89 -10.73
CA PRO A 12 -6.87 11.04 -10.41
C PRO A 12 -5.58 11.87 -10.36
N LEU A 13 -4.52 11.32 -9.75
CA LEU A 13 -3.25 12.05 -9.62
C LEU A 13 -2.66 12.47 -10.99
N ALA A 14 -2.77 11.60 -12.00
CA ALA A 14 -2.28 11.90 -13.35
C ALA A 14 -2.97 13.11 -13.99
N HIS A 15 -4.21 13.41 -13.62
CA HIS A 15 -4.94 14.60 -14.10
C HIS A 15 -4.15 15.88 -13.82
N TYR A 16 -3.71 16.07 -12.58
CA TYR A 16 -2.96 17.26 -12.16
C TYR A 16 -1.60 17.36 -12.85
N PHE A 17 -0.93 16.22 -13.07
CA PHE A 17 0.33 16.16 -13.81
C PHE A 17 0.13 16.47 -15.31
N ASN A 18 -0.95 15.95 -15.92
CA ASN A 18 -1.31 16.25 -17.30
C ASN A 18 -1.57 17.76 -17.49
N GLU A 19 -2.35 18.39 -16.59
CA GLU A 19 -2.61 19.84 -16.61
C GLU A 19 -1.32 20.66 -16.48
N ALA A 20 -0.33 20.16 -15.74
CA ALA A 20 0.98 20.78 -15.58
C ALA A 20 1.97 20.48 -16.72
N GLY A 21 1.55 19.78 -17.78
CA GLY A 21 2.37 19.49 -18.96
C GLY A 21 3.30 18.28 -18.83
N TYR A 22 3.10 17.42 -17.82
CA TYR A 22 3.85 16.18 -17.67
C TYR A 22 3.33 15.09 -18.61
N GLN A 23 4.23 14.19 -19.00
CA GLN A 23 3.87 12.90 -19.56
C GLN A 23 3.57 11.91 -18.44
N THR A 24 2.41 11.24 -18.50
CA THR A 24 1.98 10.35 -17.42
C THR A 24 1.96 8.89 -17.86
N ALA A 25 2.53 8.00 -17.03
CA ALA A 25 2.59 6.56 -17.29
C ALA A 25 2.17 5.73 -16.08
N TYR A 26 1.34 4.70 -16.32
CA TYR A 26 1.00 3.68 -15.33
C TYR A 26 1.31 2.29 -15.86
N ILE A 27 2.09 1.52 -15.10
CA ILE A 27 2.58 0.20 -15.51
C ILE A 27 2.30 -0.82 -14.38
N GLY A 28 1.59 -1.90 -14.69
CA GLY A 28 1.34 -3.04 -13.81
C GLY A 28 -0.08 -3.10 -13.22
N LYS A 29 -0.18 -3.45 -11.94
CA LYS A 29 -1.44 -3.71 -11.23
C LYS A 29 -2.25 -2.43 -11.01
N TRP A 30 -3.48 -2.37 -11.52
CA TRP A 30 -4.39 -1.22 -11.35
C TRP A 30 -5.32 -1.38 -10.14
N HIS A 31 -6.14 -2.42 -10.11
CA HIS A 31 -7.04 -2.81 -9.01
C HIS A 31 -8.05 -1.73 -8.58
N LEU A 32 -8.51 -0.92 -9.53
CA LEU A 32 -9.37 0.25 -9.31
C LEU A 32 -10.47 0.39 -10.36
N ALA A 33 -10.67 -0.58 -11.27
CA ALA A 33 -11.66 -0.48 -12.34
C ALA A 33 -12.88 -1.39 -12.13
N SER A 34 -12.69 -2.63 -11.68
CA SER A 34 -13.80 -3.58 -11.55
C SER A 34 -14.65 -3.33 -10.32
N ASN A 35 -15.96 -3.51 -10.46
CA ASN A 35 -16.90 -3.68 -9.37
C ASN A 35 -17.11 -5.18 -9.17
N ARG A 36 -16.64 -5.74 -8.06
CA ARG A 36 -16.76 -7.19 -7.81
C ARG A 36 -18.13 -7.59 -7.24
N LEU A 37 -19.09 -6.69 -7.17
CA LEU A 37 -20.47 -7.03 -6.82
C LEU A 37 -21.13 -7.76 -8.01
N PRO A 38 -21.58 -9.03 -7.85
CA PRO A 38 -22.10 -9.81 -8.98
C PRO A 38 -23.27 -9.11 -9.69
N GLY A 39 -23.16 -8.97 -11.01
CA GLY A 39 -24.21 -8.40 -11.86
C GLY A 39 -24.35 -6.89 -11.77
N VAL A 40 -23.42 -6.19 -11.12
CA VAL A 40 -23.46 -4.73 -10.96
C VAL A 40 -22.10 -4.12 -11.32
N GLY A 41 -22.13 -3.18 -12.27
CA GLY A 41 -20.96 -2.42 -12.67
C GLY A 41 -20.09 -3.12 -13.71
N LEU A 42 -18.83 -2.68 -13.80
CA LEU A 42 -17.87 -3.19 -14.77
C LEU A 42 -17.11 -4.38 -14.17
N HIS A 43 -16.98 -5.45 -14.92
CA HIS A 43 -16.17 -6.62 -14.58
C HIS A 43 -15.04 -6.77 -15.60
N CYS A 44 -13.88 -6.18 -15.31
CA CYS A 44 -12.71 -6.20 -16.17
C CYS A 44 -11.49 -6.82 -15.48
N GLU A 45 -11.72 -7.78 -14.58
CA GLU A 45 -10.66 -8.40 -13.80
C GLU A 45 -9.65 -9.15 -14.69
N SER A 46 -10.09 -9.67 -15.84
CA SER A 46 -9.26 -10.36 -16.83
C SER A 46 -9.35 -9.78 -18.26
N THR A 47 -9.99 -8.63 -18.43
CA THR A 47 -10.16 -7.95 -19.73
C THR A 47 -9.59 -6.54 -19.69
N ALA A 48 -9.54 -5.87 -20.85
CA ALA A 48 -9.04 -4.51 -20.93
C ALA A 48 -9.86 -3.55 -20.05
N ILE A 49 -9.16 -2.68 -19.33
CA ILE A 49 -9.77 -1.58 -18.57
C ILE A 49 -10.22 -0.52 -19.58
N PRO A 50 -11.50 -0.09 -19.57
CA PRO A 50 -11.97 1.01 -20.40
C PRO A 50 -11.15 2.28 -20.21
N ARG A 51 -10.90 3.02 -21.29
CA ARG A 51 -9.96 4.17 -21.30
C ARG A 51 -10.26 5.19 -20.21
N GLU A 52 -11.54 5.48 -19.99
CA GLU A 52 -12.04 6.42 -18.98
C GLU A 52 -11.81 5.96 -17.53
N LYS A 53 -11.47 4.68 -17.31
CA LYS A 53 -11.14 4.11 -15.99
C LYS A 53 -9.64 3.86 -15.79
N GLN A 54 -8.80 4.24 -16.73
CA GLN A 54 -7.34 4.13 -16.65
C GLN A 54 -6.70 5.33 -15.91
N GLY A 55 -7.48 6.12 -15.17
CA GLY A 55 -6.97 7.21 -14.33
C GLY A 55 -6.29 8.34 -15.11
N GLU A 56 -6.68 8.58 -16.36
CA GLU A 56 -6.14 9.62 -17.27
C GLU A 56 -4.65 9.50 -17.62
N TYR A 57 -3.99 8.37 -17.29
CA TYR A 57 -2.61 8.15 -17.69
C TYR A 57 -2.47 8.09 -19.22
N GLN A 58 -1.51 8.82 -19.78
CA GLN A 58 -1.30 8.89 -21.23
C GLN A 58 -0.74 7.58 -21.78
N TYR A 59 0.22 6.99 -21.07
CA TYR A 59 0.78 5.67 -21.35
C TYR A 59 0.27 4.66 -20.32
N PHE A 60 -0.36 3.58 -20.77
CA PHE A 60 -0.90 2.55 -19.88
C PHE A 60 -0.42 1.16 -20.28
N ARG A 61 0.09 0.41 -19.31
CA ARG A 61 0.49 -1.00 -19.48
C ARG A 61 0.04 -1.74 -18.23
N GLY A 62 -1.20 -2.19 -18.20
CA GLY A 62 -1.73 -2.72 -16.94
C GLY A 62 -2.89 -3.69 -17.07
N ALA A 63 -3.23 -4.29 -15.94
CA ALA A 63 -4.40 -5.13 -15.76
C ALA A 63 -5.07 -4.74 -14.45
N ASP A 64 -6.40 -4.87 -14.38
CA ASP A 64 -7.12 -4.52 -13.16
C ASP A 64 -6.75 -5.47 -12.02
N VAL A 65 -6.77 -6.77 -12.29
CA VAL A 65 -6.39 -7.79 -11.32
C VAL A 65 -5.25 -8.60 -11.95
N LEU A 66 -4.03 -8.10 -11.79
CA LEU A 66 -2.85 -8.66 -12.47
C LEU A 66 -2.65 -10.15 -12.14
N GLU A 67 -3.04 -10.59 -10.94
CA GLU A 67 -2.99 -12.00 -10.55
C GLU A 67 -4.01 -12.90 -11.29
N PHE A 68 -4.98 -12.32 -12.01
CA PHE A 68 -5.96 -13.06 -12.82
C PHE A 68 -5.59 -13.10 -14.31
N THR A 69 -4.63 -12.27 -14.74
CA THR A 69 -4.12 -12.25 -16.12
C THR A 69 -2.69 -12.79 -16.23
N SER A 70 -2.08 -13.18 -15.11
CA SER A 70 -0.70 -13.66 -15.08
C SER A 70 -0.39 -14.55 -13.89
N HIS A 71 0.62 -15.38 -14.08
CA HIS A 71 1.36 -16.05 -13.02
C HIS A 71 2.79 -15.50 -12.98
N GLY A 72 3.64 -16.08 -12.15
CA GLY A 72 4.98 -15.55 -11.90
C GLY A 72 5.90 -15.56 -13.13
N TYR A 73 5.59 -16.31 -14.20
CA TYR A 73 6.51 -16.53 -15.34
C TYR A 73 5.92 -16.29 -16.73
N ASP A 74 4.64 -15.98 -16.82
CA ASP A 74 3.94 -15.65 -18.06
C ASP A 74 2.60 -14.99 -17.73
N GLY A 75 1.99 -14.42 -18.76
CA GLY A 75 0.69 -13.78 -18.65
C GLY A 75 0.55 -12.68 -19.67
N TYR A 76 -0.38 -11.78 -19.38
CA TYR A 76 -0.65 -10.63 -20.22
C TYR A 76 -1.13 -9.43 -19.42
N ILE A 77 -0.97 -8.26 -20.05
CA ILE A 77 -1.56 -6.97 -19.63
C ILE A 77 -2.23 -6.31 -20.84
N PHE A 78 -2.78 -5.12 -20.66
CA PHE A 78 -3.39 -4.35 -21.73
C PHE A 78 -2.71 -2.99 -21.90
N ASP A 79 -2.67 -2.50 -23.13
CA ASP A 79 -2.27 -1.12 -23.43
C ASP A 79 -3.44 -0.13 -23.24
N GLU A 80 -3.16 1.17 -23.43
CA GLU A 80 -4.15 2.24 -23.32
C GLU A 80 -5.33 2.10 -24.31
N SER A 81 -5.13 1.41 -25.43
CA SER A 81 -6.15 1.14 -26.46
C SER A 81 -6.89 -0.18 -26.22
N GLY A 82 -6.55 -0.91 -25.16
CA GLY A 82 -7.13 -2.20 -24.82
C GLY A 82 -6.56 -3.39 -25.59
N ASN A 83 -5.45 -3.22 -26.32
CA ASN A 83 -4.77 -4.34 -26.95
C ASN A 83 -4.06 -5.18 -25.89
N LYS A 84 -4.19 -6.49 -26.03
CA LYS A 84 -3.52 -7.47 -25.18
C LYS A 84 -2.02 -7.50 -25.51
N LEU A 85 -1.19 -7.47 -24.47
CA LEU A 85 0.26 -7.60 -24.54
C LEU A 85 0.67 -8.83 -23.73
N ASP A 86 0.98 -9.92 -24.43
CA ASP A 86 1.51 -11.13 -23.80
C ASP A 86 2.98 -10.94 -23.41
N PHE A 87 3.38 -11.54 -22.29
CA PHE A 87 4.77 -11.59 -21.85
C PHE A 87 5.16 -12.99 -21.39
N LYS A 88 6.47 -13.27 -21.45
CA LYS A 88 7.07 -14.51 -20.96
C LYS A 88 8.36 -14.17 -20.24
N GLY A 89 8.56 -14.76 -19.07
CA GLY A 89 9.63 -14.40 -18.14
C GLY A 89 9.07 -14.01 -16.79
N TYR A 90 9.94 -13.77 -15.81
CA TYR A 90 9.47 -13.45 -14.48
C TYR A 90 8.66 -12.14 -14.49
N ARG A 91 7.43 -12.18 -13.98
CA ARG A 91 6.45 -11.08 -14.11
C ARG A 91 7.01 -9.73 -13.67
N ALA A 92 7.70 -9.68 -12.53
CA ALA A 92 8.30 -8.43 -12.04
C ALA A 92 9.29 -7.80 -13.03
N ASP A 93 10.04 -8.63 -13.78
CA ASP A 93 10.97 -8.18 -14.81
C ASP A 93 10.21 -7.63 -16.01
N CYS A 94 9.17 -8.35 -16.47
CA CYS A 94 8.36 -7.96 -17.61
C CYS A 94 7.62 -6.63 -17.34
N ILE A 95 7.05 -6.45 -16.14
CA ILE A 95 6.45 -5.18 -15.71
C ILE A 95 7.50 -4.06 -15.70
N ASN A 96 8.71 -4.34 -15.23
CA ASN A 96 9.79 -3.36 -15.25
C ASN A 96 10.27 -3.02 -16.67
N ASP A 97 10.22 -3.97 -17.61
CA ASP A 97 10.60 -3.75 -19.00
C ASP A 97 9.67 -2.73 -19.70
N TYR A 98 8.37 -2.75 -19.40
CA TYR A 98 7.44 -1.73 -19.89
C TYR A 98 7.73 -0.33 -19.31
N ALA A 99 8.22 -0.23 -18.07
CA ALA A 99 8.67 1.05 -17.51
C ALA A 99 9.92 1.57 -18.22
N LEU A 100 10.87 0.68 -18.55
CA LEU A 100 12.04 1.03 -19.36
C LEU A 100 11.65 1.44 -20.79
N GLU A 101 10.66 0.76 -21.39
CA GLU A 101 10.10 1.11 -22.69
C GLU A 101 9.52 2.53 -22.69
N PHE A 102 8.72 2.90 -21.67
CA PHE A 102 8.22 4.26 -21.53
C PHE A 102 9.35 5.28 -21.46
N LEU A 103 10.37 5.01 -20.63
CA LEU A 103 11.53 5.89 -20.52
C LEU A 103 12.26 6.06 -21.85
N ASP A 104 12.23 5.07 -22.73
CA ASP A 104 12.79 5.15 -24.09
C ASP A 104 11.92 5.96 -25.05
N LYS A 105 10.60 5.73 -25.06
CA LYS A 105 9.67 6.31 -26.03
C LYS A 105 9.17 7.71 -25.70
N ARG A 106 9.24 8.13 -24.43
CA ARG A 106 8.74 9.45 -24.01
C ARG A 106 9.44 10.59 -24.77
N ASP A 107 8.71 11.69 -24.95
CA ASP A 107 9.28 12.97 -25.38
C ASP A 107 10.34 13.42 -24.36
N LYS A 108 11.57 13.69 -24.82
CA LYS A 108 12.71 14.00 -23.94
C LYS A 108 12.66 15.40 -23.37
N ASP A 109 11.93 16.30 -24.03
CA ASP A 109 11.84 17.72 -23.67
C ASP A 109 10.74 18.01 -22.64
N LYS A 110 9.93 17.01 -22.28
CA LYS A 110 8.87 17.12 -21.28
C LYS A 110 9.18 16.33 -20.02
N PRO A 111 8.78 16.82 -18.83
CA PRO A 111 8.89 16.06 -17.60
C PRO A 111 7.91 14.86 -17.62
N PHE A 112 8.12 13.90 -16.73
CA PHE A 112 7.27 12.72 -16.64
C PHE A 112 6.87 12.39 -15.20
N PHE A 113 5.70 11.77 -15.06
CA PHE A 113 5.23 11.11 -13.85
C PHE A 113 4.93 9.65 -14.19
N MET A 114 5.69 8.72 -13.61
CA MET A 114 5.58 7.29 -13.90
C MET A 114 5.30 6.52 -12.61
N PHE A 115 4.23 5.72 -12.62
CA PHE A 115 3.86 4.82 -11.54
C PHE A 115 4.08 3.37 -11.98
N VAL A 116 5.01 2.66 -11.33
CA VAL A 116 5.28 1.24 -11.57
C VAL A 116 4.68 0.43 -10.41
N SER A 117 3.55 -0.21 -10.68
CA SER A 117 2.76 -0.99 -9.72
C SER A 117 3.02 -2.48 -9.90
N GLN A 118 4.03 -2.99 -9.21
CA GLN A 118 4.37 -4.41 -9.23
C GLN A 118 3.29 -5.25 -8.52
N LEU A 119 3.15 -6.51 -8.91
CA LEU A 119 2.33 -7.45 -8.15
C LEU A 119 3.16 -8.14 -7.07
N GLU A 120 4.39 -8.54 -7.36
CA GLU A 120 5.31 -9.10 -6.39
C GLU A 120 5.51 -8.15 -5.19
N PRO A 121 5.71 -8.68 -3.97
CA PRO A 121 5.70 -10.10 -3.61
C PRO A 121 4.29 -10.54 -3.19
N HIS A 122 3.21 -10.12 -3.85
CA HIS A 122 1.87 -10.60 -3.52
C HIS A 122 1.76 -12.13 -3.69
N HIS A 123 0.87 -12.73 -2.91
CA HIS A 123 0.54 -14.15 -2.97
C HIS A 123 -0.26 -14.47 -4.25
N GLN A 124 0.13 -15.49 -5.00
CA GLN A 124 -0.62 -15.94 -6.17
C GLN A 124 -1.83 -16.76 -5.70
N ASN A 125 -3.02 -16.17 -5.86
CA ASN A 125 -4.22 -16.59 -5.15
C ASN A 125 -4.66 -18.02 -5.50
N ASP A 126 -4.59 -18.39 -6.78
CA ASP A 126 -5.01 -19.70 -7.30
C ASP A 126 -3.95 -20.80 -7.08
N HIS A 127 -2.67 -20.45 -7.05
CA HIS A 127 -1.58 -21.38 -6.69
C HIS A 127 -1.39 -21.53 -5.18
N HIS A 128 -2.05 -20.67 -4.40
CA HIS A 128 -1.90 -20.62 -2.96
C HIS A 128 -0.45 -20.47 -2.45
N THR A 129 0.43 -19.83 -3.23
CA THR A 129 1.84 -19.60 -2.85
C THR A 129 2.33 -18.21 -3.23
N TYR A 130 3.44 -17.78 -2.64
CA TYR A 130 4.25 -16.71 -3.25
C TYR A 130 5.06 -17.31 -4.41
N GLU A 131 5.24 -16.53 -5.47
CA GLU A 131 6.00 -16.96 -6.64
C GLU A 131 7.31 -16.17 -6.70
N GLY A 132 8.35 -16.71 -6.04
CA GLY A 132 9.66 -16.10 -6.00
C GLY A 132 10.40 -16.24 -7.32
N TYR A 133 11.49 -15.47 -7.46
CA TYR A 133 12.40 -15.62 -8.59
C TYR A 133 13.17 -16.95 -8.45
N LYS A 134 12.72 -17.99 -9.15
CA LYS A 134 13.25 -19.38 -9.15
C LYS A 134 14.78 -19.46 -9.04
N PRO A 135 15.60 -18.68 -9.78
CA PRO A 135 17.06 -18.74 -9.65
C PRO A 135 17.64 -18.39 -8.28
N THR A 136 16.88 -17.69 -7.43
CA THR A 136 17.34 -17.24 -6.10
C THR A 136 16.56 -17.80 -4.92
N VAL A 137 15.40 -18.45 -5.12
CA VAL A 137 14.57 -19.00 -4.02
C VAL A 137 15.37 -19.90 -3.09
N GLU A 138 16.18 -20.78 -3.66
CA GLU A 138 16.97 -21.76 -2.89
C GLU A 138 17.94 -21.11 -1.90
N LYS A 139 18.46 -19.91 -2.23
CA LYS A 139 19.38 -19.16 -1.38
C LYS A 139 18.71 -18.61 -0.12
N TYR A 140 17.38 -18.56 -0.09
CA TYR A 140 16.59 -17.97 0.99
C TYR A 140 15.87 -19.01 1.85
N LYS A 141 16.11 -20.31 1.64
CA LYS A 141 15.51 -21.39 2.48
C LYS A 141 15.77 -21.21 3.96
N ASP A 142 16.99 -20.81 4.31
CA ASP A 142 17.43 -20.59 5.69
C ASP A 142 17.54 -19.10 6.03
N TYR A 143 16.87 -18.21 5.27
CA TYR A 143 16.91 -16.78 5.54
C TYR A 143 16.29 -16.47 6.91
N PRO A 144 16.92 -15.61 7.75
CA PRO A 144 16.44 -15.35 9.10
C PRO A 144 15.00 -14.85 9.12
N LEU A 145 14.17 -15.51 9.93
CA LEU A 145 12.80 -15.10 10.17
C LEU A 145 12.76 -13.97 11.22
N PRO A 146 11.99 -12.91 10.98
CA PRO A 146 11.87 -11.81 11.92
C PRO A 146 11.04 -12.21 13.16
N ASP A 147 11.36 -11.58 14.29
CA ASP A 147 10.79 -11.89 15.61
C ASP A 147 9.28 -11.68 15.72
N ASP A 148 8.70 -10.85 14.84
CA ASP A 148 7.27 -10.58 14.78
C ASP A 148 6.48 -11.74 14.14
N LEU A 149 7.12 -12.59 13.34
CA LEU A 149 6.49 -13.77 12.75
C LEU A 149 6.58 -14.99 13.65
N THR A 150 7.62 -15.10 14.47
CA THR A 150 7.98 -16.37 15.14
C THR A 150 7.20 -16.67 16.42
N PHE A 151 6.53 -15.69 17.02
CA PHE A 151 5.78 -15.88 18.27
C PHE A 151 4.31 -16.30 18.07
N LEU A 152 3.81 -16.25 16.83
CA LEU A 152 2.47 -16.68 16.44
C LEU A 152 2.55 -17.78 15.38
N LYS A 153 1.49 -18.59 15.29
CA LYS A 153 1.37 -19.59 14.21
C LYS A 153 0.93 -18.89 12.94
N GLY A 154 1.67 -19.13 11.85
CA GLY A 154 1.37 -18.69 10.49
C GLY A 154 1.98 -19.67 9.49
N ASN A 155 2.02 -19.30 8.21
CA ASN A 155 2.63 -20.11 7.15
C ASN A 155 3.96 -19.55 6.63
N TYR A 156 4.59 -18.64 7.39
CA TYR A 156 5.85 -17.99 7.00
C TYR A 156 6.97 -18.99 6.67
N LYS A 157 7.13 -20.09 7.40
CA LYS A 157 8.23 -21.04 7.16
C LYS A 157 8.26 -21.59 5.73
N GLU A 158 7.08 -21.84 5.16
CA GLU A 158 6.92 -22.36 3.81
C GLU A 158 7.03 -21.25 2.76
N MET A 159 6.51 -20.07 3.09
CA MET A 159 6.27 -18.97 2.15
C MET A 159 7.42 -17.97 2.03
N TYR A 160 8.25 -17.89 3.06
CA TYR A 160 9.24 -16.83 3.22
C TYR A 160 10.40 -16.88 2.20
N PRO A 161 10.92 -18.05 1.78
CA PRO A 161 11.96 -18.11 0.75
C PRO A 161 11.54 -17.46 -0.58
N ASP A 162 10.34 -17.77 -1.05
CA ASP A 162 9.76 -17.16 -2.25
C ASP A 162 9.51 -15.66 -2.07
N TYR A 163 8.99 -15.26 -0.91
CA TYR A 163 8.75 -13.85 -0.57
C TYR A 163 10.05 -13.01 -0.62
N ILE A 164 11.12 -13.48 0.02
CA ILE A 164 12.42 -12.79 0.02
C ILE A 164 13.07 -12.84 -1.37
N SER A 165 12.92 -13.94 -2.10
CA SER A 165 13.40 -14.04 -3.49
C SER A 165 12.71 -13.03 -4.42
N ALA A 166 11.38 -12.85 -4.28
CA ALA A 166 10.63 -11.84 -5.01
C ALA A 166 11.10 -10.42 -4.65
N ILE A 167 11.29 -10.13 -3.36
CA ILE A 167 11.84 -8.83 -2.89
C ILE A 167 13.24 -8.57 -3.48
N ASN A 168 14.12 -9.57 -3.47
CA ASN A 168 15.44 -9.44 -4.09
C ASN A 168 15.36 -9.10 -5.57
N ARG A 169 14.40 -9.68 -6.28
CA ARG A 169 14.20 -9.38 -7.71
C ARG A 169 13.58 -8.01 -7.95
N LEU A 170 12.70 -7.54 -7.06
CA LEU A 170 12.19 -6.17 -7.08
C LEU A 170 13.32 -5.15 -6.88
N ASP A 171 14.20 -5.38 -5.91
CA ASP A 171 15.38 -4.53 -5.66
C ASP A 171 16.29 -4.46 -6.90
N TYR A 172 16.55 -5.61 -7.54
CA TYR A 172 17.27 -5.65 -8.81
C TYR A 172 16.61 -4.81 -9.91
N ASN A 173 15.28 -4.86 -10.04
CA ASN A 173 14.54 -4.07 -11.03
C ASN A 173 14.53 -2.57 -10.72
N VAL A 174 14.48 -2.16 -9.44
CA VAL A 174 14.74 -0.77 -9.03
C VAL A 174 16.14 -0.35 -9.48
N GLY A 175 17.15 -1.20 -9.31
CA GLY A 175 18.50 -0.97 -9.82
C GLY A 175 18.52 -0.75 -11.34
N ARG A 176 17.78 -1.54 -12.12
CA ARG A 176 17.66 -1.35 -13.58
C ARG A 176 17.05 -0.01 -13.95
N LEU A 177 16.01 0.44 -13.24
CA LEU A 177 15.41 1.76 -13.45
C LEU A 177 16.41 2.88 -13.13
N VAL A 178 17.11 2.79 -11.99
CA VAL A 178 18.14 3.75 -11.59
C VAL A 178 19.24 3.84 -12.65
N GLU A 179 19.77 2.71 -13.12
CA GLU A 179 20.80 2.68 -14.15
C GLU A 179 20.30 3.23 -15.50
N LYS A 180 19.01 3.02 -15.84
CA LYS A 180 18.41 3.65 -17.02
C LYS A 180 18.34 5.17 -16.88
N LEU A 181 17.90 5.68 -15.74
CA LEU A 181 17.84 7.12 -15.47
C LEU A 181 19.24 7.77 -15.53
N LYS A 182 20.28 7.10 -14.99
CA LYS A 182 21.67 7.57 -15.07
C LYS A 182 22.17 7.61 -16.51
N LYS A 183 21.92 6.55 -17.30
CA LYS A 183 22.30 6.50 -18.73
C LYS A 183 21.62 7.60 -19.55
N LEU A 184 20.39 7.96 -19.19
CA LEU A 184 19.66 9.07 -19.82
C LEU A 184 20.09 10.45 -19.31
N GLY A 185 20.96 10.54 -18.30
CA GLY A 185 21.42 11.80 -17.72
C GLY A 185 20.38 12.53 -16.87
N ILE A 186 19.27 11.88 -16.50
CA ILE A 186 18.15 12.50 -15.79
C ILE A 186 17.98 11.98 -14.36
N TYR A 187 18.91 11.14 -13.87
CA TYR A 187 18.81 10.55 -12.54
C TYR A 187 18.68 11.60 -11.44
N ASP A 188 19.51 12.65 -11.46
CA ASP A 188 19.52 13.69 -10.43
C ASP A 188 18.29 14.59 -10.48
N ASP A 189 17.73 14.79 -11.67
CA ASP A 189 16.48 15.52 -11.92
C ASP A 189 15.22 14.66 -11.73
N THR A 190 15.37 13.39 -11.33
CA THR A 190 14.25 12.48 -11.07
C THR A 190 14.06 12.26 -9.58
N ILE A 191 12.84 12.50 -9.12
CA ILE A 191 12.38 12.07 -7.80
C ILE A 191 11.97 10.60 -7.87
N ILE A 192 12.46 9.80 -6.94
CA ILE A 192 12.16 8.37 -6.84
C ILE A 192 11.50 8.11 -5.49
N ILE A 193 10.31 7.51 -5.52
CA ILE A 193 9.60 7.02 -4.34
C ILE A 193 9.45 5.50 -4.47
N TYR A 194 9.90 4.77 -3.47
CA TYR A 194 9.66 3.34 -3.32
C TYR A 194 8.78 3.10 -2.10
N THR A 195 7.65 2.44 -2.29
CA THR A 195 6.69 2.13 -1.22
C THR A 195 5.94 0.83 -1.49
N SER A 196 5.08 0.42 -0.57
CA SER A 196 4.14 -0.68 -0.72
C SER A 196 2.73 -0.25 -0.27
N ASP A 197 1.70 -0.91 -0.81
CA ASP A 197 0.29 -0.71 -0.45
C ASP A 197 -0.02 -1.24 0.95
N HIS A 198 0.57 -2.36 1.36
CA HIS A 198 0.47 -2.93 2.70
C HIS A 198 1.58 -3.97 2.98
N GLY A 199 1.75 -4.36 4.24
CA GLY A 199 2.66 -5.43 4.63
C GLY A 199 2.12 -6.86 4.44
N SER A 200 2.88 -7.84 4.92
CA SER A 200 2.49 -9.26 4.98
C SER A 200 2.84 -9.87 6.33
N HIS A 201 1.83 -10.35 7.04
CA HIS A 201 2.00 -11.02 8.33
C HIS A 201 1.91 -12.55 8.23
N PHE A 202 1.92 -13.13 7.03
CA PHE A 202 1.96 -14.60 6.83
C PHE A 202 0.93 -15.38 7.67
N LYS A 203 -0.31 -14.87 7.71
CA LYS A 203 -1.43 -15.48 8.47
C LYS A 203 -1.23 -15.59 9.99
N THR A 204 -0.30 -14.84 10.57
CA THR A 204 -0.08 -14.82 12.03
C THR A 204 -1.19 -14.10 12.80
N ARG A 205 -1.79 -13.03 12.23
CA ARG A 205 -2.78 -12.18 12.92
C ARG A 205 -4.23 -12.54 12.60
N ASN A 206 -4.50 -12.94 11.37
CA ASN A 206 -5.81 -13.39 10.90
C ASN A 206 -5.60 -14.46 9.79
N PRO A 207 -6.66 -15.09 9.25
CA PRO A 207 -6.53 -16.13 8.21
C PRO A 207 -5.99 -15.66 6.84
N GLU A 208 -5.75 -14.36 6.65
CA GLU A 208 -5.21 -13.73 5.45
C GLU A 208 -3.76 -13.24 5.68
N TYR A 209 -3.14 -12.56 4.72
CA TYR A 209 -1.78 -12.03 4.86
C TYR A 209 -1.74 -10.58 5.37
N LYS A 210 -2.89 -9.90 5.40
CA LYS A 210 -3.04 -8.44 5.59
C LYS A 210 -4.35 -8.12 6.30
N ARG A 211 -4.84 -6.87 6.23
CA ARG A 211 -6.10 -6.43 6.87
C ARG A 211 -6.10 -6.65 8.38
N SER A 212 -5.05 -6.16 9.01
CA SER A 212 -4.94 -6.04 10.46
C SER A 212 -4.26 -4.71 10.79
N CYS A 213 -4.43 -4.20 12.01
CA CYS A 213 -3.77 -2.95 12.40
C CYS A 213 -2.27 -3.13 12.72
N HIS A 214 -1.78 -4.38 12.79
CA HIS A 214 -0.44 -4.71 13.27
C HIS A 214 0.67 -4.14 12.38
N GLU A 215 1.86 -3.91 12.95
CA GLU A 215 3.02 -3.32 12.23
C GLU A 215 3.35 -4.14 10.98
N SER A 216 3.30 -5.47 11.07
CA SER A 216 3.55 -6.37 9.94
C SER A 216 2.57 -6.24 8.76
N ALA A 217 1.44 -5.55 8.95
CA ALA A 217 0.47 -5.24 7.89
C ALA A 217 0.48 -3.76 7.46
N THR A 218 0.92 -2.85 8.33
CA THR A 218 0.69 -1.40 8.17
C THR A 218 1.97 -0.57 8.08
N HIS A 219 3.10 -1.10 8.57
CA HIS A 219 4.40 -0.46 8.46
C HIS A 219 5.03 -0.87 7.13
N THR A 220 4.78 -0.08 6.09
CA THR A 220 5.32 -0.30 4.75
C THR A 220 6.65 0.43 4.56
N PRO A 221 7.53 -0.05 3.66
CA PRO A 221 8.71 0.73 3.28
C PRO A 221 8.27 2.07 2.68
N LEU A 222 9.01 3.14 2.99
CA LEU A 222 8.93 4.40 2.27
C LEU A 222 10.33 4.97 2.11
N ILE A 223 10.83 4.96 0.88
CA ILE A 223 12.13 5.53 0.52
C ILE A 223 11.88 6.64 -0.49
N ILE A 224 12.38 7.83 -0.22
CA ILE A 224 12.24 9.00 -1.09
C ILE A 224 13.63 9.56 -1.41
N LYS A 225 13.91 9.77 -2.68
CA LYS A 225 15.12 10.43 -3.20
C LYS A 225 14.71 11.58 -4.10
N GLY A 226 15.36 12.74 -3.94
CA GLY A 226 15.19 13.89 -4.83
C GLY A 226 14.37 15.01 -4.20
N GLY A 227 14.37 16.18 -4.86
CA GLY A 227 13.78 17.40 -4.30
C GLY A 227 14.43 17.77 -2.97
N LYS A 228 13.61 17.95 -1.91
CA LYS A 228 14.09 18.28 -0.56
C LYS A 228 14.74 17.09 0.17
N PHE A 229 14.60 15.88 -0.36
CA PHE A 229 15.11 14.65 0.25
C PHE A 229 16.51 14.34 -0.28
N VAL A 230 17.52 14.90 0.38
CA VAL A 230 18.94 14.77 0.02
C VAL A 230 19.61 13.47 0.52
N GLY A 231 18.82 12.48 0.94
CA GLY A 231 19.26 11.12 1.29
C GLY A 231 19.98 10.98 2.64
N GLY A 232 20.34 9.73 2.98
CA GLY A 232 21.20 9.40 4.13
C GLY A 232 20.59 9.60 5.52
N LYS A 233 19.29 9.89 5.61
CA LYS A 233 18.58 10.15 6.86
C LYS A 233 17.48 9.12 7.08
N LYS A 234 17.38 8.62 8.32
CA LYS A 234 16.22 7.86 8.79
C LYS A 234 15.19 8.86 9.33
N GLU A 235 13.95 8.73 8.87
CA GLU A 235 12.81 9.46 9.41
C GLU A 235 11.99 8.52 10.31
N GLU A 236 11.63 8.99 11.51
CA GLU A 236 10.84 8.22 12.47
C GLU A 236 9.43 8.81 12.69
N ARG A 237 9.18 10.01 12.14
CA ARG A 237 7.85 10.59 12.15
C ARG A 237 6.86 9.74 11.36
N LEU A 238 5.61 9.83 11.81
CA LEU A 238 4.50 9.10 11.23
C LEU A 238 4.19 9.61 9.82
N SER A 239 4.16 8.70 8.85
CA SER A 239 3.67 8.93 7.49
C SER A 239 2.54 7.95 7.15
N SER A 240 1.82 8.23 6.08
CA SER A 240 0.72 7.44 5.53
C SER A 240 0.73 7.55 4.00
N LEU A 241 0.20 6.54 3.31
CA LEU A 241 0.13 6.56 1.84
C LEU A 241 -0.65 7.74 1.28
N ILE A 242 -1.60 8.30 2.05
CA ILE A 242 -2.36 9.49 1.66
C ILE A 242 -1.49 10.76 1.55
N ASP A 243 -0.27 10.73 2.10
CA ASP A 243 0.68 11.84 2.06
C ASP A 243 1.46 11.90 0.75
N LEU A 244 1.53 10.78 0.02
CA LEU A 244 2.32 10.72 -1.21
C LEU A 244 1.75 11.63 -2.31
N PRO A 245 0.43 11.64 -2.59
CA PRO A 245 -0.13 12.56 -3.57
C PRO A 245 0.17 14.06 -3.30
N PRO A 246 -0.11 14.65 -2.12
CA PRO A 246 0.22 16.05 -1.87
C PRO A 246 1.74 16.31 -1.89
N THR A 247 2.56 15.37 -1.43
CA THR A 247 4.03 15.50 -1.48
C THR A 247 4.53 15.54 -2.94
N LEU A 248 4.03 14.64 -3.80
CA LEU A 248 4.39 14.59 -5.23
C LEU A 248 3.99 15.88 -5.96
N LEU A 249 2.77 16.38 -5.73
CA LEU A 249 2.32 17.64 -6.33
C LEU A 249 3.18 18.82 -5.86
N SER A 250 3.47 18.90 -4.56
CA SER A 250 4.34 19.94 -4.00
C SER A 250 5.74 19.94 -4.62
N MET A 251 6.38 18.78 -4.72
CA MET A 251 7.71 18.66 -5.31
C MET A 251 7.75 18.99 -6.82
N ALA A 252 6.62 18.83 -7.52
CA ALA A 252 6.45 19.24 -8.91
C ALA A 252 5.99 20.70 -9.06
N ASN A 253 5.86 21.46 -7.97
CA ASN A 253 5.28 22.80 -7.93
C ASN A 253 3.84 22.88 -8.49
N ILE A 254 3.06 21.80 -8.33
CA ILE A 254 1.66 21.72 -8.72
C ILE A 254 0.78 22.05 -7.50
N PRO A 255 -0.27 22.88 -7.63
CA PRO A 255 -1.16 23.20 -6.52
C PRO A 255 -1.81 21.96 -5.92
N ILE A 256 -1.73 21.83 -4.59
CA ILE A 256 -2.36 20.73 -3.85
C ILE A 256 -3.86 21.02 -3.69
N PRO A 257 -4.76 20.11 -4.12
CA PRO A 257 -6.19 20.26 -3.91
C PRO A 257 -6.54 20.32 -2.42
N ARG A 258 -7.46 21.23 -2.04
CA ARG A 258 -7.92 21.36 -0.64
C ARG A 258 -8.65 20.12 -0.12
N THR A 259 -9.09 19.24 -1.01
CA THR A 259 -9.76 17.97 -0.67
C THR A 259 -8.79 16.88 -0.23
N TYR A 260 -7.48 17.05 -0.44
CA TYR A 260 -6.50 16.06 -0.01
C TYR A 260 -6.32 16.13 1.50
N MET A 261 -6.40 14.96 2.15
CA MET A 261 -6.29 14.84 3.62
C MET A 261 -4.87 14.53 4.10
N GLY A 262 -3.99 14.13 3.19
CA GLY A 262 -2.58 13.86 3.52
C GLY A 262 -1.78 15.13 3.73
N VAL A 263 -0.61 14.96 4.35
CA VAL A 263 0.35 16.05 4.57
C VAL A 263 1.43 16.04 3.50
N ASP A 264 1.98 17.20 3.19
CA ASP A 264 3.16 17.33 2.34
C ASP A 264 4.42 17.01 3.17
N LEU A 265 5.01 15.84 2.96
CA LEU A 265 6.22 15.39 3.66
C LEU A 265 7.42 16.29 3.36
N GLY A 266 7.43 17.00 2.22
CA GLY A 266 8.48 17.96 1.88
C GLY A 266 8.48 19.18 2.80
N LYS A 267 7.32 19.61 3.31
CA LYS A 267 7.22 20.69 4.31
C LYS A 267 7.67 20.24 5.70
N GLN A 268 7.51 18.96 6.02
CA GLN A 268 7.99 18.40 7.27
C GLN A 268 9.53 18.32 7.34
N VAL A 269 10.22 18.30 6.19
CA VAL A 269 11.69 18.43 6.16
C VAL A 269 12.11 19.80 6.70
N ASP A 270 11.38 20.86 6.35
CA ASP A 270 11.70 22.23 6.77
C ASP A 270 11.20 22.54 8.19
N ASN A 271 10.11 21.88 8.63
CA ASN A 271 9.49 22.07 9.93
C ASN A 271 9.45 20.75 10.72
N PRO A 272 10.54 20.41 11.44
CA PRO A 272 10.63 19.18 12.21
C PRO A 272 9.49 18.96 13.21
N ASP A 273 9.01 20.05 13.82
CA ASP A 273 7.96 20.05 14.84
C ASP A 273 6.55 19.84 14.28
N ASP A 274 6.36 20.00 12.96
CA ASP A 274 5.08 19.78 12.28
C ASP A 274 4.84 18.28 12.05
N LYS A 275 4.56 17.58 13.15
CA LYS A 275 4.26 16.14 13.17
C LYS A 275 2.75 15.91 13.35
N ARG A 276 2.24 14.85 12.71
CA ARG A 276 0.87 14.38 12.99
C ARG A 276 0.81 13.66 14.33
N ASP A 277 -0.37 13.70 14.94
CA ASP A 277 -0.65 12.99 16.19
C ASP A 277 -0.73 11.46 15.99
N CYS A 278 -1.31 11.01 14.87
CA CYS A 278 -1.50 9.60 14.57
C CYS A 278 -1.70 9.30 13.08
N VAL A 279 -1.54 8.03 12.71
CA VAL A 279 -2.07 7.43 11.48
C VAL A 279 -3.41 6.77 11.80
N PHE A 280 -4.44 7.11 11.03
CA PHE A 280 -5.76 6.47 11.10
C PHE A 280 -5.82 5.30 10.13
N ILE A 281 -6.40 4.17 10.57
CA ILE A 281 -6.45 2.92 9.83
C ILE A 281 -7.89 2.41 9.81
N GLN A 282 -8.42 2.17 8.61
CA GLN A 282 -9.71 1.51 8.38
C GLN A 282 -9.47 0.10 7.86
N ILE A 283 -10.10 -0.89 8.49
CA ILE A 283 -9.95 -2.30 8.12
C ILE A 283 -11.33 -2.85 7.74
N SER A 284 -11.41 -3.49 6.59
CA SER A 284 -12.61 -4.18 6.09
C SER A 284 -12.28 -5.62 5.69
N GLU A 285 -13.33 -6.41 5.36
CA GLU A 285 -13.25 -7.82 4.94
C GLU A 285 -12.82 -8.80 6.04
N ALA A 286 -11.56 -8.79 6.48
CA ALA A 286 -11.08 -9.67 7.56
C ALA A 286 -11.71 -9.32 8.92
N SER A 287 -12.05 -8.05 9.10
CA SER A 287 -12.85 -7.51 10.20
C SER A 287 -13.50 -6.20 9.72
N ASN A 288 -14.41 -5.64 10.52
CA ASN A 288 -14.76 -4.23 10.43
C ASN A 288 -14.17 -3.55 11.67
N SER A 289 -13.00 -2.94 11.48
CA SER A 289 -12.23 -2.32 12.55
C SER A 289 -11.79 -0.90 12.19
N ARG A 290 -11.46 -0.14 13.23
CA ARG A 290 -10.80 1.16 13.14
C ARG A 290 -9.64 1.20 14.12
N ALA A 291 -8.52 1.79 13.73
CA ALA A 291 -7.37 1.94 14.60
C ALA A 291 -6.69 3.29 14.44
N VAL A 292 -5.98 3.69 15.49
CA VAL A 292 -5.00 4.76 15.47
C VAL A 292 -3.64 4.22 15.88
N ARG A 293 -2.60 4.65 15.18
CA ARG A 293 -1.19 4.43 15.55
C ARG A 293 -0.55 5.79 15.82
N THR A 294 -0.09 6.01 17.05
CA THR A 294 0.75 7.16 17.41
C THR A 294 2.23 6.78 17.30
N ASP A 295 3.13 7.70 17.68
CA ASP A 295 4.55 7.43 17.85
C ASP A 295 4.83 6.25 18.80
N ARG A 296 3.99 6.05 19.82
CA ARG A 296 4.15 5.04 20.86
C ARG A 296 3.05 4.01 20.94
N PHE A 297 1.79 4.38 20.76
CA PHE A 297 0.68 3.47 21.02
C PHE A 297 -0.07 3.08 19.76
N LYS A 298 -0.63 1.88 19.80
CA LYS A 298 -1.60 1.43 18.80
C LYS A 298 -2.87 0.97 19.48
N TYR A 299 -4.00 1.50 19.04
CA TYR A 299 -5.31 1.21 19.62
C TYR A 299 -6.31 0.89 18.51
N GLU A 300 -6.97 -0.26 18.62
CA GLU A 300 -7.93 -0.77 17.64
C GLU A 300 -9.25 -1.12 18.32
N VAL A 301 -10.34 -0.75 17.66
CA VAL A 301 -11.70 -1.14 17.99
C VAL A 301 -12.26 -1.97 16.84
N ARG A 302 -13.07 -2.96 17.18
CA ARG A 302 -13.65 -3.90 16.23
C ARG A 302 -15.14 -4.08 16.52
N ASP A 303 -15.94 -4.19 15.47
CA ASP A 303 -17.35 -4.52 15.63
C ASP A 303 -17.56 -6.00 16.05
N ALA A 304 -18.80 -6.36 16.38
CA ALA A 304 -19.12 -7.74 16.73
C ALA A 304 -19.22 -8.66 15.49
N ALA A 305 -19.11 -8.13 14.27
CA ALA A 305 -19.26 -8.92 13.07
C ALA A 305 -18.07 -9.86 12.89
N ILE A 306 -18.39 -11.08 12.44
CA ILE A 306 -17.39 -12.12 12.18
C ILE A 306 -16.50 -11.67 11.01
N THR A 307 -17.08 -11.00 10.01
CA THR A 307 -16.37 -10.48 8.83
C THR A 307 -16.80 -9.05 8.50
N GLY A 308 -15.91 -8.29 7.85
CA GLY A 308 -16.19 -6.95 7.33
C GLY A 308 -16.68 -6.94 5.88
N TYR A 309 -17.11 -8.10 5.35
CA TYR A 309 -17.65 -8.20 3.99
C TYR A 309 -19.06 -7.63 3.87
N VAL A 310 -19.86 -7.71 4.93
CA VAL A 310 -21.28 -7.32 4.90
C VAL A 310 -21.45 -5.81 5.12
N HIS A 311 -20.69 -5.23 6.04
CA HIS A 311 -20.71 -3.79 6.32
C HIS A 311 -19.28 -3.28 6.59
N HIS A 312 -18.96 -2.10 6.04
CA HIS A 312 -17.66 -1.45 6.18
C HIS A 312 -17.62 -0.37 7.28
N LYS A 313 -18.73 -0.18 8.00
CA LYS A 313 -18.91 0.76 9.12
C LYS A 313 -19.87 0.17 10.14
N SER A 314 -19.73 0.55 11.41
CA SER A 314 -20.62 0.12 12.49
C SER A 314 -21.02 1.31 13.38
N LYS A 315 -22.23 1.26 13.94
CA LYS A 315 -22.68 2.20 14.98
C LYS A 315 -22.10 1.86 16.35
N VAL A 316 -21.65 0.62 16.54
CA VAL A 316 -21.09 0.12 17.80
C VAL A 316 -19.82 -0.66 17.53
N TYR A 317 -18.74 -0.28 18.21
CA TYR A 317 -17.48 -1.02 18.25
C TYR A 317 -17.14 -1.42 19.68
N PHE A 318 -16.28 -2.42 19.81
CA PHE A 318 -15.70 -2.86 21.07
C PHE A 318 -14.18 -2.67 21.04
N GLU A 319 -13.60 -2.25 22.15
CA GLU A 319 -12.14 -2.20 22.30
C GLU A 319 -11.55 -3.59 22.03
N ASN A 320 -10.50 -3.69 21.19
CA ASN A 320 -9.96 -4.98 20.77
C ASN A 320 -8.45 -5.10 21.02
N TYR A 321 -7.65 -4.13 20.59
CA TYR A 321 -6.21 -4.10 20.86
C TYR A 321 -5.74 -2.77 21.46
N LEU A 322 -4.78 -2.87 22.38
CA LEU A 322 -3.89 -1.78 22.77
C LEU A 322 -2.46 -2.32 22.85
N TYR A 323 -1.51 -1.66 22.19
CA TYR A 323 -0.08 -1.99 22.26
C TYR A 323 0.74 -0.75 22.60
N ASP A 324 1.75 -0.92 23.47
CA ASP A 324 2.81 0.07 23.74
C ASP A 324 4.03 -0.31 22.90
N LEU A 325 4.12 0.26 21.69
CA LEU A 325 5.11 -0.10 20.67
C LEU A 325 6.55 0.23 21.09
N GLN A 326 6.74 1.13 22.05
CA GLN A 326 8.07 1.40 22.61
C GLN A 326 8.57 0.24 23.48
N LYS A 327 7.68 -0.45 24.18
CA LYS A 327 8.02 -1.60 25.04
C LYS A 327 7.85 -2.94 24.35
N ASP A 328 6.96 -3.00 23.38
CA ASP A 328 6.53 -4.20 22.68
C ASP A 328 6.38 -3.92 21.18
N PRO A 329 7.49 -3.68 20.45
CA PRO A 329 7.47 -3.30 19.04
C PRO A 329 6.87 -4.39 18.13
N ASN A 330 6.87 -5.65 18.59
CA ASN A 330 6.32 -6.79 17.85
C ASN A 330 4.87 -7.12 18.28
N GLU A 331 4.26 -6.30 19.14
CA GLU A 331 2.84 -6.39 19.51
C GLU A 331 2.47 -7.79 20.06
N LYS A 332 3.31 -8.31 20.97
CA LYS A 332 3.17 -9.62 21.63
C LYS A 332 2.15 -9.58 22.77
N ASN A 333 1.96 -8.43 23.40
CA ASN A 333 1.20 -8.25 24.63
C ASN A 333 0.06 -7.25 24.43
N ASN A 334 -1.15 -7.76 24.20
CA ASN A 334 -2.34 -6.91 24.16
C ASN A 334 -2.63 -6.32 25.56
N LEU A 335 -2.61 -5.00 25.69
CA LEU A 335 -2.84 -4.24 26.93
C LEU A 335 -4.29 -3.78 27.12
N ILE A 336 -5.21 -4.15 26.22
CA ILE A 336 -6.57 -3.58 26.17
C ILE A 336 -7.38 -3.75 27.47
N LYS A 337 -7.07 -4.76 28.30
CA LYS A 337 -7.70 -4.98 29.62
C LYS A 337 -6.78 -4.66 30.81
N ASP A 338 -5.61 -4.09 30.60
CA ASP A 338 -4.70 -3.72 31.68
C ASP A 338 -5.15 -2.41 32.34
N PRO A 339 -5.53 -2.42 33.64
CA PRO A 339 -6.06 -1.22 34.31
C PRO A 339 -5.04 -0.08 34.38
N ARG A 340 -3.73 -0.38 34.32
CA ARG A 340 -2.66 0.65 34.33
C ARG A 340 -2.69 1.53 33.09
N TYR A 341 -3.26 1.04 31.99
CA TYR A 341 -3.39 1.76 30.72
C TYR A 341 -4.82 2.31 30.50
N ALA A 342 -5.66 2.38 31.54
CA ALA A 342 -7.03 2.88 31.41
C ALA A 342 -7.09 4.32 30.87
N HIS A 343 -6.22 5.21 31.35
CA HIS A 343 -6.11 6.59 30.86
C HIS A 343 -5.69 6.64 29.38
N VAL A 344 -4.67 5.86 28.99
CA VAL A 344 -4.20 5.76 27.60
C VAL A 344 -5.33 5.30 26.67
N ARG A 345 -6.11 4.28 27.06
CA ARG A 345 -7.26 3.82 26.25
C ARG A 345 -8.29 4.92 26.05
N GLN A 346 -8.55 5.72 27.07
CA GLN A 346 -9.52 6.81 26.99
C GLN A 346 -9.02 7.91 26.04
N GLU A 347 -7.75 8.32 26.14
CA GLU A 347 -7.14 9.29 25.24
C GLU A 347 -7.17 8.82 23.78
N LEU A 348 -6.73 7.58 23.52
CA LEU A 348 -6.72 7.01 22.17
C LEU A 348 -8.13 6.77 21.62
N LYS A 349 -9.12 6.49 22.47
CA LYS A 349 -10.53 6.44 22.08
C LYS A 349 -11.01 7.80 21.56
N PHE A 350 -10.71 8.89 22.28
CA PHE A 350 -11.07 10.24 21.82
C PHE A 350 -10.36 10.60 20.52
N LEU A 351 -9.07 10.28 20.42
CA LEU A 351 -8.31 10.50 19.19
C LEU A 351 -8.90 9.72 18.01
N LEU A 352 -9.26 8.45 18.21
CA LEU A 352 -9.89 7.61 17.20
C LEU A 352 -11.22 8.20 16.73
N LEU A 353 -12.09 8.61 17.65
CA LEU A 353 -13.38 9.23 17.31
C LEU A 353 -13.19 10.51 16.49
N LYS A 354 -12.21 11.34 16.84
CA LYS A 354 -11.85 12.55 16.06
C LYS A 354 -11.40 12.18 14.64
N GLN A 355 -10.56 11.16 14.48
CA GLN A 355 -10.11 10.72 13.15
C GLN A 355 -11.25 10.13 12.31
N MET A 356 -12.17 9.39 12.92
CA MET A 356 -13.37 8.89 12.25
C MET A 356 -14.24 10.05 11.72
N GLN A 357 -14.45 11.09 12.54
CA GLN A 357 -15.18 12.29 12.11
C GLN A 357 -14.46 13.03 10.97
N ASN A 358 -13.13 13.17 11.05
CA ASN A 358 -12.32 13.76 9.97
C ASN A 358 -12.46 12.97 8.66
N ALA A 359 -12.57 11.65 8.74
CA ALA A 359 -12.84 10.76 7.61
C ALA A 359 -14.32 10.74 7.18
N GLN A 360 -15.14 11.67 7.69
CA GLN A 360 -16.58 11.80 7.42
C GLN A 360 -17.40 10.57 7.85
N GLU A 361 -16.92 9.79 8.82
CA GLU A 361 -17.69 8.73 9.44
C GLU A 361 -18.60 9.27 10.56
N GLU A 362 -19.78 8.66 10.70
CA GLU A 362 -20.63 8.87 11.87
C GLU A 362 -19.91 8.38 13.13
N ALA A 363 -19.91 9.19 14.20
CA ALA A 363 -19.24 8.83 15.44
C ALA A 363 -19.95 7.62 16.11
N PRO A 364 -19.26 6.49 16.29
CA PRO A 364 -19.87 5.30 16.89
C PRO A 364 -19.83 5.35 18.42
N VAL A 365 -20.60 4.46 19.03
CA VAL A 365 -20.41 4.08 20.44
C VAL A 365 -19.27 3.06 20.53
N ILE A 366 -18.26 3.32 21.38
CA ILE A 366 -17.16 2.39 21.63
C ILE A 366 -17.26 1.81 23.04
N LEU A 367 -17.67 0.55 23.14
CA LEU A 367 -17.82 -0.19 24.39
C LEU A 367 -16.51 -0.87 24.82
N PRO A 368 -16.30 -1.13 26.13
CA PRO A 368 -15.13 -1.84 26.62
C PRO A 368 -14.93 -3.22 25.98
N ALA A 369 -13.69 -3.71 26.02
CA ALA A 369 -13.35 -5.02 25.47
C ALA A 369 -14.14 -6.15 26.15
N VAL A 370 -14.94 -6.89 25.37
CA VAL A 370 -15.65 -8.08 25.88
C VAL A 370 -14.64 -9.20 26.18
N ILE A 371 -13.73 -9.44 25.25
CA ILE A 371 -12.66 -10.45 25.36
C ILE A 371 -11.28 -9.79 25.19
N LYS A 372 -10.26 -10.33 25.86
CA LYS A 372 -8.87 -10.00 25.55
C LYS A 372 -8.35 -11.04 24.55
N ARG A 373 -8.17 -10.64 23.29
CA ARG A 373 -7.54 -11.52 22.30
C ARG A 373 -6.08 -11.74 22.69
N ARG A 374 -5.69 -13.02 22.82
CA ARG A 374 -4.32 -13.45 23.10
C ARG A 374 -3.43 -13.48 21.85
N LYS A 375 -4.02 -13.30 20.66
CA LYS A 375 -3.38 -13.28 19.35
C LYS A 375 -3.70 -11.96 18.67
#